data_AF-A0A0C3HHY7-F1
#
_entry.id   AF-A0A0C3HHY7-F1
#
_cell.length_a   1.000
_cell.length_b   1.000
_cell.length_c   1.000
_cell.angle_alpha   90.00
_cell.angle_beta   90.00
_cell.angle_gamma   90.00
#
_symmetry.space_group_name_H-M   'P 1'
#
loop_
_entity.id
_entity.type
_entity.pdbx_description
1 polymer ?
#
loop_
_entity_poly.entity_id
_entity_poly.type
_entity_poly.pdbx_seq_one_letter_code
_entity_poly.pdbx_strand_id
1 'polypeptide(L)'
;MCGVNVTFSKPVHKSGDWVEGKDVKRQKSIKIVRKSELEITTPFGEHLPWGGFANATSISKYSGSEECSARIDEWLGECLTDHKICNERSPGCTDMEGPKRVIDTGPLDGDLALKLIDYPGSEENLVKYCALSYSWGKEEENFKTTRETYDSRRRGIRLEELPWMFRDAVAISRRVGCRYLWIDAICIIQQDREDWEIEAHRMYSIYGNAYLVIAASHSPSPSSSIFATRPPIARFNFNCAGKTFKISVKERVDHDIWQARERYDFRTVPLHSRAWAFQERLLARRVIHYGPSELVWECKKYIRCECSGIQWPVQSLDYKPGRSLKSERAWHSIVTQYTARQLTVGSDRLPALSGLAKQFAFPQMGRYLAGIWYSQLPDALGWTISGARKPKKYRAPSWCWSSLDGPIHYVTHGCAKEVHLIEANCTPAGDDPYGEVSDGYIIVKGEFGPVNKAGHRADDYDMPVSEEEDVWALKMDFSDWNIWYSLLLKRSRRVEGAWERCGIGIRCLLCREREDGNSHCIALIPGAFFGID
;
A
#
# COMPACT_ATOMS: atom_id res chain seq x y z
N MET A 1 5.39 -8.48 -28.27
CA MET A 1 6.26 -9.28 -27.40
C MET A 1 5.86 -10.73 -27.54
N CYS A 2 6.58 -11.52 -28.34
CA CYS A 2 6.33 -12.96 -28.43
C CYS A 2 7.17 -13.65 -27.36
N GLY A 3 6.59 -13.90 -26.19
CA GLY A 3 7.22 -14.72 -25.16
C GLY A 3 7.21 -16.18 -25.62
N VAL A 4 8.40 -16.78 -25.78
CA VAL A 4 8.51 -18.23 -25.97
C VAL A 4 8.31 -18.87 -24.59
N ASN A 5 7.15 -19.50 -24.38
CA ASN A 5 6.86 -20.28 -23.18
C ASN A 5 7.66 -21.58 -23.22
N VAL A 6 8.85 -21.59 -22.60
CA VAL A 6 9.61 -22.84 -22.41
C VAL A 6 9.24 -23.42 -21.05
N THR A 7 8.50 -24.53 -21.07
CA THR A 7 8.08 -25.23 -19.84
C THR A 7 9.06 -26.37 -19.57
N PHE A 8 9.80 -26.31 -18.45
CA PHE A 8 10.64 -27.43 -18.02
C PHE A 8 10.01 -28.09 -16.78
N SER A 9 9.62 -29.36 -16.90
CA SER A 9 9.21 -30.21 -15.77
C SER A 9 10.41 -30.99 -15.26
N LYS A 10 10.77 -30.82 -13.97
CA LYS A 10 11.82 -31.61 -13.33
C LYS A 10 11.25 -32.98 -12.92
N PRO A 11 11.79 -34.12 -13.40
CA PRO A 11 11.43 -35.41 -12.84
C PRO A 11 12.11 -35.56 -11.47
N VAL A 12 11.37 -36.00 -10.46
CA VAL A 12 11.96 -36.43 -9.19
C VAL A 12 12.47 -37.86 -9.42
N HIS A 13 13.72 -38.03 -9.86
CA HIS A 13 14.53 -39.21 -9.56
C HIS A 13 16.03 -38.93 -9.76
N LYS A 14 16.83 -39.44 -8.82
CA LYS A 14 18.29 -39.35 -8.76
C LYS A 14 18.93 -40.15 -9.90
N SER A 15 19.34 -39.48 -10.97
CA SER A 15 20.48 -39.81 -11.84
C SER A 15 20.38 -38.91 -13.06
N GLY A 16 21.42 -38.11 -13.32
CA GLY A 16 21.46 -37.27 -14.48
C GLY A 16 21.46 -38.12 -15.75
N ASP A 17 20.46 -37.93 -16.59
CA ASP A 17 20.52 -38.13 -18.04
C ASP A 17 19.30 -37.42 -18.65
N TRP A 18 19.54 -36.65 -19.72
CA TRP A 18 18.50 -35.99 -20.50
C TRP A 18 18.11 -36.91 -21.65
N VAL A 19 16.82 -37.28 -21.75
CA VAL A 19 16.30 -38.04 -22.90
C VAL A 19 15.42 -37.12 -23.73
N GLU A 20 15.84 -36.83 -24.95
CA GLU A 20 15.01 -36.27 -26.00
C GLU A 20 14.39 -37.44 -26.77
N GLY A 21 13.07 -37.57 -26.78
CA GLY A 21 12.44 -38.72 -27.44
C GLY A 21 10.92 -38.74 -27.32
N LYS A 22 10.27 -38.78 -28.48
CA LYS A 22 8.86 -39.06 -28.68
C LYS A 22 8.45 -40.38 -28.02
N ASP A 23 7.16 -40.47 -27.67
CA ASP A 23 6.46 -41.58 -27.02
C ASP A 23 6.69 -41.80 -25.51
N VAL A 24 5.81 -41.19 -24.71
CA VAL A 24 5.54 -41.64 -23.33
C VAL A 24 4.03 -41.82 -23.13
N LYS A 25 3.48 -42.90 -23.69
CA LYS A 25 2.23 -43.49 -23.16
C LYS A 25 2.59 -44.25 -21.88
N ARG A 26 2.07 -43.75 -20.75
CA ARG A 26 2.27 -44.18 -19.34
C ARG A 26 3.42 -43.47 -18.62
N GLN A 27 3.13 -42.33 -18.00
CA GLN A 27 3.91 -41.85 -16.85
C GLN A 27 3.00 -41.34 -15.73
N LYS A 28 3.36 -41.74 -14.51
CA LYS A 28 2.78 -41.34 -13.22
C LYS A 28 2.52 -39.84 -13.18
N SER A 29 1.44 -39.43 -12.53
CA SER A 29 1.05 -38.03 -12.29
C SER A 29 2.24 -37.18 -11.84
N ILE A 30 2.84 -36.45 -12.78
CA ILE A 30 3.89 -35.47 -12.50
C ILE A 30 3.19 -34.31 -11.79
N LYS A 31 3.38 -34.18 -10.48
CA LYS A 31 2.91 -33.02 -9.72
C LYS A 31 3.82 -31.86 -10.07
N ILE A 32 3.34 -30.94 -10.91
CA ILE A 32 4.04 -29.68 -11.20
C ILE A 32 4.13 -28.90 -9.88
N VAL A 33 5.32 -28.80 -9.31
CA VAL A 33 5.55 -28.14 -8.00
C VAL A 33 5.66 -26.62 -8.14
N ARG A 34 6.16 -26.14 -9.29
CA ARG A 34 6.31 -24.72 -9.60
C ARG A 34 6.35 -24.52 -11.11
N LYS A 35 5.58 -23.56 -11.62
CA LYS A 35 5.76 -22.98 -12.96
C LYS A 35 6.51 -21.66 -12.76
N SER A 36 7.57 -21.45 -13.52
CA SER A 36 8.35 -20.21 -13.50
C SER A 36 8.52 -19.75 -14.93
N GLU A 37 8.25 -18.48 -15.19
CA GLU A 37 8.58 -17.85 -16.46
C GLU A 37 10.07 -17.50 -16.46
N LEU A 38 10.78 -17.82 -17.54
CA LEU A 38 12.20 -17.50 -17.69
C LEU A 38 12.35 -16.36 -18.69
N GLU A 39 13.22 -15.42 -18.37
CA GLU A 39 13.61 -14.34 -19.24
C GLU A 39 15.02 -14.61 -19.78
N ILE A 40 15.17 -14.46 -21.09
CA ILE A 40 16.44 -14.64 -21.80
C ILE A 40 16.90 -13.25 -22.28
N THR A 41 18.14 -12.90 -21.95
CA THR A 41 18.71 -11.58 -22.23
C THR A 41 20.10 -11.68 -22.84
N THR A 42 20.50 -10.69 -23.63
CA THR A 42 21.86 -10.56 -24.20
C THR A 42 22.56 -9.30 -23.73
N PRO A 43 23.90 -9.28 -23.63
CA PRO A 43 24.64 -8.07 -23.32
C PRO A 43 24.22 -6.88 -24.20
N PHE A 44 24.27 -5.68 -23.62
CA PHE A 44 23.90 -4.45 -24.31
C PHE A 44 24.71 -4.30 -25.62
N GLY A 45 24.01 -4.18 -26.75
CA GLY A 45 24.61 -4.06 -28.09
C GLY A 45 24.78 -5.36 -28.87
N GLU A 46 24.55 -6.53 -28.27
CA GLU A 46 24.51 -7.82 -28.98
C GLU A 46 23.08 -8.17 -29.40
N HIS A 47 22.76 -8.02 -30.69
CA HIS A 47 21.49 -8.48 -31.24
C HIS A 47 21.56 -9.95 -31.64
N LEU A 48 20.67 -10.77 -31.08
CA LEU A 48 20.52 -12.15 -31.54
C LEU A 48 19.90 -12.19 -32.95
N PRO A 49 20.32 -13.14 -33.81
CA PRO A 49 19.90 -13.21 -35.22
C PRO A 49 18.40 -13.43 -35.43
N TRP A 50 17.66 -13.84 -34.40
CA TRP A 50 16.22 -14.12 -34.45
C TRP A 50 15.35 -13.02 -33.81
N GLY A 51 15.94 -11.90 -33.37
CA GLY A 51 15.23 -10.74 -32.82
C GLY A 51 14.48 -11.01 -31.49
N GLY A 52 14.03 -9.94 -30.82
CA GLY A 52 13.04 -10.04 -29.73
C GLY A 52 13.54 -10.32 -28.31
N PHE A 53 14.85 -10.30 -28.03
CA PHE A 53 15.40 -10.52 -26.68
C PHE A 53 15.72 -9.17 -26.00
N ALA A 54 15.43 -9.07 -24.70
CA ALA A 54 15.72 -7.88 -23.92
C ALA A 54 17.23 -7.76 -23.63
N ASN A 55 17.73 -6.54 -23.51
CA ASN A 55 19.11 -6.30 -23.11
C ASN A 55 19.32 -6.70 -21.64
N ALA A 56 20.40 -7.42 -21.36
CA ALA A 56 20.79 -7.86 -20.04
C ALA A 56 21.30 -6.66 -19.24
N THR A 57 20.51 -6.23 -18.26
CA THR A 57 20.99 -5.44 -17.14
C THR A 57 21.53 -6.36 -16.05
N SER A 58 22.75 -6.08 -15.59
CA SER A 58 23.36 -6.82 -14.49
C SER A 58 22.59 -6.57 -13.19
N ILE A 59 21.93 -7.60 -12.67
CA ILE A 59 21.36 -7.61 -11.32
C ILE A 59 22.38 -8.32 -10.43
N SER A 60 22.83 -7.65 -9.36
CA SER A 60 23.76 -8.27 -8.42
C SER A 60 23.11 -9.45 -7.71
N LYS A 61 23.91 -10.50 -7.47
CA LYS A 61 23.48 -11.68 -6.69
C LYS A 61 23.19 -11.30 -5.23
N TYR A 62 23.89 -10.32 -4.68
CA TYR A 62 23.70 -9.89 -3.30
C TYR A 62 23.28 -8.42 -3.29
N SER A 63 22.13 -8.14 -2.68
CA SER A 63 21.53 -6.79 -2.66
C SER A 63 22.30 -5.76 -1.81
N GLY A 64 23.21 -6.22 -0.95
CA GLY A 64 24.14 -5.37 -0.20
C GLY A 64 25.50 -5.17 -0.89
N SER A 65 25.62 -5.49 -2.19
CA SER A 65 26.88 -5.34 -2.90
C SER A 65 27.19 -3.89 -3.28
N GLU A 66 28.44 -3.63 -3.63
CA GLU A 66 28.90 -2.31 -4.09
C GLU A 66 28.19 -1.88 -5.38
N GLU A 67 27.84 -2.81 -6.27
CA GLU A 67 27.09 -2.51 -7.50
C GLU A 67 25.67 -2.00 -7.20
N CYS A 68 25.00 -2.59 -6.21
CA CYS A 68 23.70 -2.13 -5.74
C CYS A 68 23.81 -0.74 -5.10
N SER A 69 24.86 -0.51 -4.30
CA SER A 69 25.12 0.79 -3.68
C SER A 69 25.37 1.88 -4.72
N ALA A 70 26.21 1.61 -5.72
CA ALA A 70 26.48 2.52 -6.83
C ALA A 70 25.20 2.85 -7.63
N ARG A 71 24.30 1.87 -7.80
CA ARG A 71 23.01 2.10 -8.46
C ARG A 71 22.09 3.00 -7.63
N ILE A 72 22.07 2.86 -6.31
CA ILE A 72 21.32 3.75 -5.42
C ILE A 72 21.88 5.17 -5.53
N ASP A 73 23.21 5.34 -5.50
CA ASP A 73 23.86 6.64 -5.63
C ASP A 73 23.54 7.32 -6.98
N GLU A 74 23.52 6.55 -8.08
CA GLU A 74 23.12 7.01 -9.41
C GLU A 74 21.68 7.55 -9.42
N TRP A 75 20.72 6.75 -8.96
CA TRP A 75 19.30 7.14 -8.94
C TRP A 75 19.02 8.30 -7.98
N LEU A 76 19.69 8.31 -6.83
CA LEU A 76 19.58 9.37 -5.84
C LEU A 76 20.17 10.68 -6.39
N GLY A 77 21.35 10.62 -7.02
CA GLY A 77 22.00 11.74 -7.68
C GLY A 77 21.12 12.37 -8.75
N GLU A 78 20.64 11.58 -9.71
CA GLU A 78 19.72 12.06 -10.76
C GLU A 78 18.45 12.68 -10.17
N CYS A 79 17.88 12.05 -9.15
CA CYS A 79 16.67 12.58 -8.51
C CYS A 79 16.93 13.89 -7.75
N LEU A 80 18.13 14.10 -7.22
CA LEU A 80 18.50 15.35 -6.55
C LEU A 80 18.81 16.47 -7.54
N THR A 81 19.36 16.16 -8.71
CA THR A 81 19.72 17.18 -9.71
C THR A 81 18.54 17.53 -10.63
N ASP A 82 17.79 16.53 -11.11
CA ASP A 82 16.94 16.70 -12.29
C ASP A 82 15.44 16.71 -11.97
N HIS A 83 15.04 16.24 -10.78
CA HIS A 83 13.63 16.07 -10.43
C HIS A 83 13.12 17.20 -9.52
N LYS A 84 12.79 18.35 -10.09
CA LYS A 84 12.24 19.52 -9.35
C LYS A 84 11.10 19.14 -8.39
N ILE A 85 10.10 18.37 -8.85
CA ILE A 85 8.97 17.91 -8.02
C ILE A 85 9.40 17.04 -6.82
N CYS A 86 10.51 16.31 -6.93
CA CYS A 86 11.08 15.53 -5.82
C CYS A 86 11.86 16.41 -4.85
N ASN A 87 12.30 17.59 -5.29
CA ASN A 87 13.10 18.55 -4.52
C ASN A 87 12.26 19.63 -3.82
N GLU A 88 11.08 19.92 -4.37
CA GLU A 88 10.09 20.80 -3.78
C GLU A 88 9.47 20.20 -2.51
N ARG A 89 9.20 21.07 -1.54
CA ARG A 89 8.46 20.71 -0.32
C ARG A 89 7.01 20.38 -0.69
N SER A 90 6.42 19.40 -0.02
CA SER A 90 5.02 19.05 -0.25
C SER A 90 4.10 20.22 0.14
N PRO A 91 3.13 20.61 -0.71
CA PRO A 91 2.15 21.64 -0.36
C PRO A 91 1.36 21.23 0.90
N GLY A 92 1.15 22.17 1.83
CA GLY A 92 0.43 21.91 3.09
C GLY A 92 1.32 21.53 4.29
N CYS A 93 2.64 21.42 4.10
CA CYS A 93 3.60 21.25 5.20
C CYS A 93 3.88 22.61 5.86
N THR A 94 2.92 23.11 6.65
CA THR A 94 3.14 24.28 7.54
C THR A 94 3.94 23.90 8.78
N ASP A 95 3.83 22.64 9.20
CA ASP A 95 4.56 22.10 10.34
C ASP A 95 5.94 21.64 9.84
N MET A 96 6.93 22.51 9.98
CA MET A 96 8.29 22.28 9.50
C MET A 96 9.11 21.37 10.43
N GLU A 97 8.45 20.67 11.35
CA GLU A 97 9.10 19.86 12.36
C GLU A 97 9.45 18.48 11.79
N GLY A 98 10.74 18.14 11.85
CA GLY A 98 11.19 16.76 11.71
C GLY A 98 10.74 15.87 12.88
N PRO A 99 11.22 14.62 12.95
CA PRO A 99 10.95 13.76 14.11
C PRO A 99 11.43 14.42 15.41
N LYS A 100 10.89 14.09 16.59
CA LYS A 100 11.49 14.61 17.84
C LYS A 100 12.91 14.08 18.03
N ARG A 101 13.14 12.84 17.62
CA ARG A 101 14.36 12.09 17.90
C ARG A 101 14.83 11.30 16.70
N VAL A 102 16.15 11.13 16.60
CA VAL A 102 16.81 10.32 15.58
C VAL A 102 17.96 9.53 16.19
N ILE A 103 18.35 8.44 15.52
CA ILE A 103 19.57 7.72 15.82
C ILE A 103 20.72 8.44 15.13
N ASP A 104 21.66 8.95 15.91
CA ASP A 104 22.96 9.39 15.41
C ASP A 104 23.82 8.16 15.16
N THR A 105 24.11 7.90 13.88
CA THR A 105 24.96 6.79 13.48
C THR A 105 26.46 7.10 13.55
N GLY A 106 26.84 8.27 14.10
CA GLY A 106 28.22 8.70 14.21
C GLY A 106 28.81 9.21 12.87
N PRO A 107 30.11 9.53 12.85
CA PRO A 107 30.83 9.85 11.62
C PRO A 107 30.70 8.70 10.61
N LEU A 108 30.63 9.03 9.32
CA LEU A 108 30.43 8.06 8.24
C LEU A 108 31.56 7.02 8.14
N ASP A 109 32.71 7.32 8.73
CA ASP A 109 33.97 6.57 8.75
C ASP A 109 34.34 6.01 10.14
N GLY A 110 33.51 6.21 11.17
CA GLY A 110 33.86 5.93 12.57
C GLY A 110 33.01 4.85 13.25
N ASP A 111 33.65 4.12 14.17
CA ASP A 111 33.03 3.05 14.99
C ASP A 111 32.49 3.57 16.33
N LEU A 112 31.87 4.75 16.31
CA LEU A 112 31.28 5.35 17.51
C LEU A 112 29.95 4.64 17.85
N ALA A 113 29.72 4.45 19.15
CA ALA A 113 28.44 3.94 19.65
C ALA A 113 27.29 4.81 19.14
N LEU A 114 26.27 4.16 18.58
CA LEU A 114 25.06 4.83 18.08
C LEU A 114 24.36 5.50 19.26
N LYS A 115 23.71 6.65 19.06
CA LYS A 115 22.99 7.33 20.15
C LYS A 115 21.62 7.78 19.72
N LEU A 116 20.64 7.59 20.59
CA LEU A 116 19.35 8.27 20.44
C LEU A 116 19.54 9.72 20.87
N ILE A 117 19.29 10.66 19.96
CA ILE A 117 19.41 12.09 20.22
C ILE A 117 18.13 12.80 19.81
N ASP A 118 17.94 14.01 20.33
CA ASP A 118 16.92 14.92 19.81
C ASP A 118 17.31 15.34 18.40
N TYR A 119 16.33 15.46 17.50
CA TYR A 119 16.58 15.79 16.11
C TYR A 119 17.27 17.16 16.00
N PRO A 120 18.47 17.23 15.38
CA PRO A 120 19.25 18.47 15.35
C PRO A 120 18.77 19.47 14.29
N GLY A 121 17.75 19.11 13.50
CA GLY A 121 17.18 20.02 12.51
C GLY A 121 16.17 20.98 13.13
N SER A 122 15.96 22.09 12.44
CA SER A 122 14.96 23.10 12.76
C SER A 122 14.11 23.40 11.52
N GLU A 123 13.05 24.19 11.70
CA GLU A 123 12.20 24.63 10.60
C GLU A 123 12.97 25.36 9.49
N GLU A 124 13.95 26.18 9.89
CA GLU A 124 14.79 26.96 9.00
C GLU A 124 15.93 26.13 8.39
N ASN A 125 16.40 25.10 9.10
CA ASN A 125 17.52 24.26 8.68
C ASN A 125 17.25 22.78 8.95
N LEU A 126 16.59 22.12 7.99
CA LEU A 126 16.35 20.68 8.04
C LEU A 126 17.66 19.92 7.82
N VAL A 127 17.97 19.07 8.80
CA VAL A 127 19.12 18.15 8.73
C VAL A 127 18.67 16.85 8.06
N LYS A 128 19.46 16.36 7.10
CA LYS A 128 19.15 15.12 6.37
C LYS A 128 19.12 13.92 7.32
N TYR A 129 18.07 13.12 7.24
CA TYR A 129 17.97 11.81 7.87
C TYR A 129 17.33 10.80 6.92
N CYS A 130 17.67 9.53 7.08
CA CYS A 130 16.96 8.42 6.45
C CYS A 130 15.85 7.93 7.38
N ALA A 131 14.77 7.39 6.84
CA ALA A 131 13.74 6.71 7.64
C ALA A 131 13.64 5.24 7.20
N LEU A 132 13.45 4.32 8.14
CA LEU A 132 13.25 2.90 7.85
C LEU A 132 11.76 2.58 7.80
N SER A 133 11.29 2.01 6.69
CA SER A 133 9.98 1.40 6.55
C SER A 133 10.13 -0.12 6.56
N TYR A 134 9.52 -0.79 7.54
CA TYR A 134 9.74 -2.22 7.76
C TYR A 134 8.56 -2.92 8.44
N SER A 135 8.61 -4.26 8.51
CA SER A 135 7.62 -5.07 9.23
C SER A 135 8.09 -5.33 10.66
N TRP A 136 7.28 -4.98 11.65
CA TRP A 136 7.60 -5.14 13.08
C TRP A 136 7.68 -6.61 13.56
N GLY A 137 7.27 -7.59 12.77
CA GLY A 137 7.29 -8.99 13.20
C GLY A 137 6.49 -9.24 14.48
N LYS A 138 6.97 -10.17 15.32
CA LYS A 138 6.38 -10.49 16.63
C LYS A 138 6.91 -9.57 17.72
N GLU A 139 6.11 -9.32 18.76
CA GLU A 139 6.44 -8.36 19.82
C GLU A 139 7.75 -8.67 20.56
N GLU A 140 8.05 -9.94 20.76
CA GLU A 140 9.27 -10.45 21.42
C GLU A 140 10.56 -10.15 20.65
N GLU A 141 10.45 -9.85 19.35
CA GLU A 141 11.59 -9.60 18.45
C GLU A 141 11.96 -8.10 18.35
N ASN A 142 11.16 -7.23 18.99
CA ASN A 142 11.29 -5.78 18.80
C ASN A 142 12.25 -5.15 19.78
N PHE A 143 13.41 -4.74 19.25
CA PHE A 143 14.30 -3.81 19.91
C PHE A 143 13.65 -2.42 19.95
N LYS A 144 12.99 -2.13 21.06
CA LYS A 144 12.20 -0.91 21.25
C LYS A 144 12.74 -0.01 22.37
N THR A 145 12.46 1.29 22.24
CA THR A 145 12.68 2.26 23.32
C THR A 145 11.43 2.35 24.18
N THR A 146 11.59 2.19 25.48
CA THR A 146 10.57 2.42 26.51
C THR A 146 11.09 3.48 27.48
N ARG A 147 10.26 3.93 28.43
CA ARG A 147 10.70 4.90 29.45
C ARG A 147 11.93 4.41 30.23
N GLU A 148 12.01 3.11 30.52
CA GLU A 148 13.12 2.50 31.29
C GLU A 148 14.42 2.43 30.48
N THR A 149 14.32 2.27 29.16
CA THR A 149 15.49 2.12 28.27
C THR A 149 15.91 3.43 27.63
N TYR A 150 15.08 4.47 27.68
CA TYR A 150 15.33 5.76 27.05
C TYR A 150 16.71 6.35 27.38
N ASP A 151 17.05 6.46 28.67
CA ASP A 151 18.33 7.04 29.10
C ASP A 151 19.53 6.19 28.69
N SER A 152 19.39 4.85 28.64
CA SER A 152 20.47 3.99 28.17
C SER A 152 20.68 4.16 26.66
N ARG A 153 19.60 4.29 25.87
CA ARG A 153 19.67 4.59 24.43
C ARG A 153 20.31 5.93 24.12
N ARG A 154 20.11 6.95 24.96
CA ARG A 154 20.77 8.26 24.83
C ARG A 154 22.27 8.19 25.14
N ARG A 155 22.69 7.35 26.09
CA ARG A 155 24.11 7.16 26.43
C ARG A 155 24.87 6.41 25.33
N GLY A 156 24.25 5.39 24.76
CA GLY A 156 24.83 4.63 23.67
C GLY A 156 24.08 3.33 23.37
N ILE A 157 24.12 2.93 22.11
CA ILE A 157 23.56 1.70 21.58
C ILE A 157 24.68 1.01 20.81
N ARG A 158 25.00 -0.22 21.22
CA ARG A 158 25.98 -1.04 20.51
C ARG A 158 25.33 -1.60 19.24
N LEU A 159 26.07 -1.60 18.13
CA LEU A 159 25.58 -2.10 16.84
C LEU A 159 25.18 -3.58 16.94
N GLU A 160 25.88 -4.36 17.77
CA GLU A 160 25.66 -5.78 18.01
C GLU A 160 24.41 -6.08 18.85
N GLU A 161 23.83 -5.07 19.51
CA GLU A 161 22.55 -5.22 20.19
C GLU A 161 21.37 -5.05 19.25
N LEU A 162 21.57 -4.38 18.12
CA LEU A 162 20.50 -4.14 17.16
C LEU A 162 20.13 -5.45 16.43
N PRO A 163 18.84 -5.65 16.08
CA PRO A 163 18.42 -6.66 15.12
C PRO A 163 19.11 -6.48 13.76
N TRP A 164 19.21 -7.57 12.99
CA TRP A 164 19.87 -7.57 11.67
C TRP A 164 19.38 -6.46 10.75
N MET A 165 18.06 -6.28 10.66
CA MET A 165 17.46 -5.24 9.84
C MET A 165 17.94 -3.83 10.21
N PHE A 166 18.04 -3.55 11.51
CA PHE A 166 18.42 -2.21 11.99
C PHE A 166 19.91 -1.96 11.75
N ARG A 167 20.76 -3.00 11.85
CA ARG A 167 22.17 -2.91 11.45
C ARG A 167 22.31 -2.60 9.96
N ASP A 168 21.56 -3.30 9.13
CA ASP A 168 21.57 -3.07 7.68
C ASP A 168 21.07 -1.66 7.35
N ALA A 169 20.03 -1.18 8.03
CA ALA A 169 19.54 0.19 7.87
C ALA A 169 20.59 1.24 8.23
N VAL A 170 21.36 1.02 9.30
CA VAL A 170 22.51 1.86 9.66
C VAL A 170 23.58 1.84 8.57
N ALA A 171 23.93 0.65 8.05
CA ALA A 171 24.92 0.51 6.98
C ALA A 171 24.48 1.22 5.70
N ILE A 172 23.22 1.04 5.28
CA ILE A 172 22.64 1.71 4.10
C ILE A 172 22.63 3.23 4.31
N SER A 173 22.19 3.70 5.47
CA SER A 173 22.15 5.14 5.80
C SER A 173 23.53 5.78 5.69
N ARG A 174 24.56 5.15 6.26
CA ARG A 174 25.95 5.63 6.15
C ARG A 174 26.44 5.61 4.70
N ARG A 175 26.14 4.55 3.93
CA ARG A 175 26.58 4.42 2.53
C ARG A 175 26.05 5.54 1.63
N VAL A 176 24.79 5.96 1.82
CA VAL A 176 24.18 7.06 1.07
C VAL A 176 24.55 8.46 1.61
N GLY A 177 25.52 8.53 2.53
CA GLY A 177 26.02 9.78 3.11
C GLY A 177 25.09 10.42 4.13
N CYS A 178 24.24 9.63 4.80
CA CYS A 178 23.24 10.12 5.75
C CYS A 178 23.55 9.64 7.18
N ARG A 179 23.97 10.58 8.03
CA ARG A 179 24.36 10.31 9.42
C ARG A 179 23.19 9.95 10.34
N TYR A 180 22.02 10.53 10.10
CA TYR A 180 20.87 10.36 10.99
C TYR A 180 19.89 9.35 10.42
N LEU A 181 19.40 8.46 11.27
CA LEU A 181 18.44 7.42 10.90
C LEU A 181 17.25 7.46 11.85
N TRP A 182 16.05 7.39 11.29
CA TRP A 182 14.80 7.30 12.03
C TRP A 182 14.22 5.89 11.90
N ILE A 183 13.93 5.27 13.03
CA ILE A 183 13.28 3.96 13.15
C ILE A 183 12.22 4.10 14.24
N ASP A 184 10.94 3.93 13.92
CA ASP A 184 9.81 4.11 14.83
C ASP A 184 9.98 3.38 16.18
N ALA A 185 10.39 2.11 16.18
CA ALA A 185 10.57 1.34 17.41
C ALA A 185 11.63 1.95 18.36
N ILE A 186 12.62 2.67 17.84
CA ILE A 186 13.70 3.28 18.64
C ILE A 186 13.45 4.76 18.89
N CYS A 187 12.92 5.47 17.89
CA CYS A 187 12.73 6.91 17.87
C CYS A 187 11.37 7.36 18.41
N ILE A 188 10.50 6.43 18.80
CA ILE A 188 9.25 6.70 19.55
C ILE A 188 9.34 5.95 20.88
N ILE A 189 8.97 6.61 21.98
CA ILE A 189 8.90 5.96 23.29
C ILE A 189 7.67 5.06 23.29
N GLN A 190 7.88 3.75 23.22
CA GLN A 190 6.80 2.78 23.18
C GLN A 190 6.09 2.67 24.53
N GLN A 191 4.80 2.33 24.47
CA GLN A 191 3.89 2.29 25.63
C GLN A 191 3.67 3.65 26.30
N ASP A 192 4.05 4.74 25.62
CA ASP A 192 3.76 6.11 26.00
C ASP A 192 2.76 6.70 25.02
N ARG A 193 1.51 6.87 25.45
CA ARG A 193 0.42 7.34 24.59
C ARG A 193 0.65 8.77 24.10
N GLU A 194 1.15 9.64 24.96
CA GLU A 194 1.38 11.04 24.63
C GLU A 194 2.51 11.19 23.60
N ASP A 195 3.61 10.45 23.79
CA ASP A 195 4.70 10.46 22.82
C ASP A 195 4.30 9.82 21.49
N TRP A 196 3.53 8.72 21.53
CA TRP A 196 2.98 8.08 20.34
C TRP A 196 2.04 9.01 19.57
N GLU A 197 1.10 9.70 20.25
CA GLU A 197 0.17 10.63 19.60
C GLU A 197 0.96 11.72 18.86
N ILE A 198 1.94 12.35 19.52
CA ILE A 198 2.75 13.41 18.90
C ILE A 198 3.54 12.91 17.69
N GLU A 199 4.19 11.75 17.78
CA GLU A 199 4.95 11.19 16.65
C GLU A 199 4.02 10.69 15.54
N ALA A 200 2.88 10.08 15.87
CA ALA A 200 1.86 9.65 14.91
C ALA A 200 1.32 10.84 14.09
N HIS A 201 1.07 11.97 14.75
CA HIS A 201 0.69 13.22 14.09
C HIS A 201 1.76 13.73 13.12
N ARG A 202 3.04 13.50 13.44
CA ARG A 202 4.21 13.89 12.65
C ARG A 202 4.63 12.87 11.59
N MET A 203 3.99 11.69 11.49
CA MET A 203 4.32 10.69 10.46
C MET A 203 4.32 11.29 9.06
N TYR A 204 3.41 12.24 8.80
CA TYR A 204 3.39 13.04 7.58
C TYR A 204 4.74 13.72 7.29
N SER A 205 5.24 14.52 8.24
CA SER A 205 6.47 15.29 8.08
C SER A 205 7.71 14.39 8.16
N ILE A 206 7.69 13.34 8.98
CA ILE A 206 8.81 12.42 9.17
C ILE A 206 9.15 11.70 7.86
N TYR A 207 8.19 11.05 7.22
CA TYR A 207 8.44 10.38 5.95
C TYR A 207 8.51 11.37 4.77
N GLY A 208 7.72 12.46 4.82
CA GLY A 208 7.72 13.50 3.80
C GLY A 208 9.01 14.32 3.70
N ASN A 209 9.71 14.51 4.82
CA ASN A 209 10.98 15.26 4.90
C ASN A 209 12.23 14.36 4.93
N ALA A 210 12.06 13.03 5.03
CA ALA A 210 13.17 12.09 4.95
C ALA A 210 13.97 12.29 3.64
N TYR A 211 15.30 12.25 3.75
CA TYR A 211 16.20 12.32 2.61
C TYR A 211 16.00 11.11 1.68
N LEU A 212 15.90 9.93 2.29
CA LEU A 212 15.61 8.66 1.65
C LEU A 212 14.85 7.76 2.65
N VAL A 213 13.79 7.11 2.19
CA VAL A 213 13.13 6.03 2.94
C VAL A 213 13.69 4.70 2.48
N ILE A 214 14.23 3.94 3.42
CA ILE A 214 14.73 2.58 3.19
C ILE A 214 13.57 1.63 3.43
N ALA A 215 13.07 0.95 2.39
CA ALA A 215 11.94 0.04 2.50
C ALA A 215 12.43 -1.41 2.47
N ALA A 216 12.41 -2.08 3.62
CA ALA A 216 12.77 -3.49 3.79
C ALA A 216 11.66 -4.41 3.26
N SER A 217 11.44 -4.36 1.94
CA SER A 217 10.19 -4.80 1.30
C SER A 217 9.99 -6.31 1.37
N HIS A 218 11.06 -7.09 1.24
CA HIS A 218 11.01 -8.56 1.31
C HIS A 218 11.14 -9.12 2.74
N SER A 219 11.54 -8.29 3.72
CA SER A 219 11.96 -8.76 5.05
C SER A 219 10.75 -8.80 6.01
N PRO A 220 10.42 -9.96 6.60
CA PRO A 220 9.19 -10.11 7.39
C PRO A 220 9.28 -9.59 8.83
N SER A 221 10.48 -9.47 9.41
CA SER A 221 10.68 -8.98 10.77
C SER A 221 12.09 -8.38 10.98
N PRO A 222 12.31 -7.61 12.07
CA PRO A 222 13.63 -7.01 12.36
C PRO A 222 14.76 -8.03 12.54
N SER A 223 14.40 -9.26 12.90
CA SER A 223 15.32 -10.39 13.04
C SER A 223 15.93 -10.85 11.72
N SER A 224 15.36 -10.43 10.57
CA SER A 224 15.87 -10.76 9.24
C SER A 224 16.66 -9.60 8.63
N SER A 225 17.63 -9.93 7.77
CA SER A 225 18.40 -8.92 7.03
C SER A 225 17.55 -8.19 6.00
N ILE A 226 17.85 -6.91 5.74
CA ILE A 226 17.36 -6.15 4.57
C ILE A 226 18.02 -6.67 3.29
N PHE A 227 19.23 -7.22 3.41
CA PHE A 227 19.97 -7.73 2.27
C PHE A 227 19.60 -9.20 1.98
N ALA A 228 19.02 -9.44 0.81
CA ALA A 228 18.83 -10.77 0.24
C ALA A 228 20.01 -11.22 -0.65
N THR A 229 20.27 -12.52 -0.60
CA THR A 229 20.94 -13.26 -1.68
C THR A 229 19.88 -13.69 -2.69
N ARG A 230 20.01 -13.23 -3.94
CA ARG A 230 19.07 -13.41 -5.04
C ARG A 230 19.41 -14.64 -5.89
N PRO A 231 18.44 -15.20 -6.62
CA PRO A 231 18.69 -16.32 -7.52
C PRO A 231 19.82 -16.02 -8.51
N PRO A 232 20.71 -17.00 -8.77
CA PRO A 232 21.81 -16.80 -9.70
C PRO A 232 21.29 -16.65 -11.13
N ILE A 233 21.90 -15.73 -11.89
CA ILE A 233 21.69 -15.62 -13.34
C ILE A 233 22.55 -16.68 -14.01
N ALA A 234 21.92 -17.59 -14.76
CA ALA A 234 22.64 -18.60 -15.53
C ALA A 234 23.17 -17.97 -16.82
N ARG A 235 24.48 -18.12 -17.08
CA ARG A 235 25.13 -17.55 -18.26
C ARG A 235 25.60 -18.66 -19.18
N PHE A 236 25.28 -18.53 -20.47
CA PHE A 236 25.59 -19.51 -21.50
C PHE A 236 26.26 -18.82 -22.70
N ASN A 237 27.15 -19.55 -23.36
CA ASN A 237 27.64 -19.19 -24.69
C ASN A 237 26.83 -19.99 -25.70
N PHE A 238 26.11 -19.28 -26.56
CA PHE A 238 25.32 -19.89 -27.61
C PHE A 238 26.01 -19.67 -28.96
N ASN A 239 26.32 -20.76 -29.66
CA ASN A 239 27.01 -20.70 -30.95
C ASN A 239 26.00 -20.89 -32.08
N CYS A 240 25.92 -19.94 -33.01
CA CYS A 240 25.08 -20.04 -34.20
C CYS A 240 25.72 -19.34 -35.39
N ALA A 241 25.69 -19.99 -36.56
CA ALA A 241 26.27 -19.48 -37.81
C ALA A 241 27.73 -18.99 -37.66
N GLY A 242 28.54 -19.70 -36.88
CA GLY A 242 29.96 -19.35 -36.63
C GLY A 242 30.18 -18.16 -35.70
N LYS A 243 29.12 -17.60 -35.09
CA LYS A 243 29.21 -16.53 -34.09
C LYS A 243 28.84 -17.07 -32.71
N THR A 244 29.57 -16.62 -31.69
CA THR A 244 29.28 -16.90 -30.28
C THR A 244 28.53 -15.72 -29.68
N PHE A 245 27.36 -15.97 -29.12
CA PHE A 245 26.53 -15.01 -28.41
C PHE A 245 26.53 -15.33 -26.93
N LYS A 246 26.67 -14.31 -26.08
CA LYS A 246 26.54 -14.50 -24.63
C LYS A 246 25.07 -14.32 -24.25
N ILE A 247 24.50 -15.32 -23.59
CA ILE A 247 23.10 -15.32 -23.19
C ILE A 247 23.01 -15.46 -21.68
N SER A 248 22.15 -14.67 -21.05
CA SER A 248 21.81 -14.76 -19.64
C SER A 248 20.36 -15.18 -19.48
N VAL A 249 20.12 -16.22 -18.69
CA VAL A 249 18.80 -16.74 -18.36
C VAL A 249 18.55 -16.51 -16.87
N LYS A 250 17.42 -15.88 -16.57
CA LYS A 250 16.96 -15.62 -15.20
C LYS A 250 15.46 -15.93 -15.09
N GLU A 251 14.98 -16.12 -13.86
CA GLU A 251 13.54 -16.11 -13.62
C GLU A 251 13.01 -14.71 -13.92
N ARG A 252 11.88 -14.62 -14.63
CA ARG A 252 11.22 -13.35 -14.93
C ARG A 252 10.86 -12.68 -13.60
N VAL A 253 11.28 -11.43 -13.44
CA VAL A 253 10.89 -10.65 -12.28
C VAL A 253 9.45 -10.19 -12.47
N ASP A 254 8.60 -10.53 -11.49
CA ASP A 254 7.24 -10.05 -11.45
C ASP A 254 7.22 -8.60 -10.97
N HIS A 255 6.80 -7.71 -11.86
CA HIS A 255 6.70 -6.28 -11.63
C HIS A 255 5.28 -5.83 -11.31
N ASP A 256 4.28 -6.72 -11.34
CA ASP A 256 2.88 -6.36 -11.11
C ASP A 256 2.64 -5.87 -9.68
N ILE A 257 3.46 -6.35 -8.74
CA ILE A 257 3.52 -5.90 -7.33
C ILE A 257 3.71 -4.37 -7.23
N TRP A 258 4.40 -3.78 -8.20
CA TRP A 258 4.70 -2.34 -8.25
C TRP A 258 3.69 -1.54 -9.11
N GLN A 259 2.83 -2.22 -9.88
CA GLN A 259 1.86 -1.61 -10.81
C GLN A 259 0.52 -1.22 -10.18
N ALA A 260 0.33 -1.44 -8.87
CA ALA A 260 -0.95 -1.20 -8.19
C ALA A 260 -2.16 -1.90 -8.85
N ARG A 261 -1.91 -2.99 -9.60
CA ARG A 261 -2.96 -3.83 -10.18
C ARG A 261 -3.56 -4.71 -9.08
N GLU A 262 -4.86 -4.94 -9.15
CA GLU A 262 -5.75 -5.47 -8.10
C GLU A 262 -5.38 -6.85 -7.51
N ARG A 263 -4.27 -7.48 -7.93
CA ARG A 263 -3.76 -8.75 -7.40
C ARG A 263 -2.53 -8.51 -6.53
N TYR A 264 -2.74 -8.08 -5.29
CA TYR A 264 -1.67 -7.97 -4.31
C TYR A 264 -1.29 -9.35 -3.75
N ASP A 265 -0.24 -9.99 -4.27
CA ASP A 265 0.41 -11.10 -3.54
C ASP A 265 1.39 -10.53 -2.52
N PHE A 266 0.89 -10.17 -1.34
CA PHE A 266 1.72 -9.64 -0.27
C PHE A 266 2.70 -10.66 0.34
N ARG A 267 2.65 -11.94 -0.05
CA ARG A 267 3.56 -12.97 0.51
C ARG A 267 5.01 -12.74 0.12
N THR A 268 5.25 -12.12 -1.03
CA THR A 268 6.60 -11.84 -1.56
C THR A 268 7.15 -10.49 -1.11
N VAL A 269 6.27 -9.56 -0.71
CA VAL A 269 6.62 -8.24 -0.19
C VAL A 269 5.87 -7.95 1.13
N PRO A 270 6.26 -8.60 2.25
CA PRO A 270 5.55 -8.49 3.52
C PRO A 270 5.30 -7.05 3.97
N LEU A 271 6.22 -6.12 3.69
CA LEU A 271 6.05 -4.71 4.05
C LEU A 271 4.78 -4.10 3.47
N HIS A 272 4.45 -4.42 2.21
CA HIS A 272 3.29 -3.84 1.53
C HIS A 272 1.96 -4.33 2.08
N SER A 273 1.97 -5.44 2.84
CA SER A 273 0.80 -5.90 3.58
C SER A 273 0.44 -4.98 4.74
N ARG A 274 1.36 -4.15 5.25
CA ARG A 274 1.11 -3.30 6.42
C ARG A 274 0.42 -2.01 6.03
N ALA A 275 -0.66 -1.68 6.74
CA ALA A 275 -1.42 -0.45 6.53
C ALA A 275 -0.56 0.82 6.76
N TRP A 276 0.25 0.87 7.82
CA TRP A 276 1.15 1.98 8.10
C TRP A 276 2.18 2.21 6.98
N ALA A 277 2.80 1.13 6.47
CA ALA A 277 3.78 1.20 5.39
C ALA A 277 3.24 1.81 4.08
N PHE A 278 1.92 1.80 3.87
CA PHE A 278 1.31 2.49 2.73
C PHE A 278 1.46 4.00 2.81
N GLN A 279 1.21 4.57 4.00
CA GLN A 279 1.37 5.99 4.23
C GLN A 279 2.84 6.38 4.09
N GLU A 280 3.72 5.60 4.70
CA GLU A 280 5.18 5.80 4.68
C GLU A 280 5.72 5.89 3.24
N ARG A 281 5.29 4.97 2.37
CA ARG A 281 5.66 4.96 0.94
C ARG A 281 5.16 6.18 0.19
N LEU A 282 3.87 6.53 0.34
CA LEU A 282 3.25 7.59 -0.46
C LEU A 282 3.65 9.00 -0.04
N LEU A 283 4.00 9.18 1.24
CA LEU A 283 4.50 10.45 1.76
C LEU A 283 5.95 10.72 1.34
N ALA A 284 6.74 9.65 1.21
CA ALA A 284 8.15 9.75 0.90
C ALA A 284 8.42 10.43 -0.44
N ARG A 285 9.47 11.24 -0.48
CA ARG A 285 9.95 11.86 -1.73
C ARG A 285 10.79 10.89 -2.56
N ARG A 286 11.44 9.95 -1.87
CA ARG A 286 12.36 8.94 -2.39
C ARG A 286 12.26 7.70 -1.51
N VAL A 287 12.03 6.55 -2.12
CA VAL A 287 12.00 5.24 -1.48
C VAL A 287 12.91 4.31 -2.25
N ILE A 288 13.79 3.62 -1.54
CA ILE A 288 14.52 2.47 -2.08
C ILE A 288 13.92 1.18 -1.51
N HIS A 289 13.33 0.38 -2.37
CA HIS A 289 12.75 -0.90 -2.02
C HIS A 289 13.78 -2.01 -2.19
N TYR A 290 14.12 -2.66 -1.08
CA TYR A 290 14.83 -3.93 -1.08
C TYR A 290 13.83 -5.07 -1.30
N GLY A 291 13.57 -5.35 -2.58
CA GLY A 291 12.67 -6.42 -3.01
C GLY A 291 13.34 -7.81 -3.01
N PRO A 292 12.55 -8.88 -3.18
CA PRO A 292 13.07 -10.26 -3.12
C PRO A 292 14.02 -10.60 -4.28
N SER A 293 13.83 -9.95 -5.43
CA SER A 293 14.56 -10.27 -6.67
C SER A 293 15.48 -9.14 -7.15
N GLU A 294 15.18 -7.89 -6.81
CA GLU A 294 15.94 -6.71 -7.24
C GLU A 294 15.65 -5.49 -6.34
N LEU A 295 16.41 -4.42 -6.52
CA LEU A 295 16.07 -3.11 -5.97
C LEU A 295 15.05 -2.40 -6.87
N VAL A 296 14.14 -1.66 -6.25
CA VAL A 296 13.19 -0.78 -6.94
C VAL A 296 13.28 0.61 -6.33
N TRP A 297 13.58 1.59 -7.18
CA TRP A 297 13.57 3.01 -6.84
C TRP A 297 12.19 3.60 -7.11
N GLU A 298 11.68 4.34 -6.14
CA GLU A 298 10.45 5.10 -6.27
C GLU A 298 10.69 6.54 -5.82
N CYS A 299 10.33 7.51 -6.66
CA CYS A 299 10.30 8.91 -6.30
C CYS A 299 9.09 9.58 -6.94
N LYS A 300 8.80 10.84 -6.62
CA LYS A 300 7.62 11.56 -7.16
C LYS A 300 7.57 11.66 -8.70
N LYS A 301 8.67 11.38 -9.41
CA LYS A 301 8.74 11.44 -10.88
C LYS A 301 8.70 10.07 -11.55
N TYR A 302 9.47 9.09 -11.05
CA TYR A 302 9.60 7.76 -11.67
C TYR A 302 9.61 6.64 -10.64
N ILE A 303 9.10 5.48 -11.08
CA ILE A 303 9.48 4.17 -10.53
C ILE A 303 10.47 3.54 -11.51
N ARG A 304 11.56 2.96 -10.99
CA ARG A 304 12.58 2.23 -11.75
C ARG A 304 13.01 0.98 -11.02
N CYS A 305 13.36 -0.06 -11.75
CA CYS A 305 13.93 -1.27 -11.17
C CYS A 305 15.37 -1.51 -11.68
N GLU A 306 16.16 -2.32 -10.96
CA GLU A 306 17.53 -2.62 -11.38
C GLU A 306 17.60 -3.28 -12.75
N CYS A 307 16.58 -4.07 -13.09
CA CYS A 307 16.51 -4.78 -14.36
C CYS A 307 16.01 -3.94 -15.54
N SER A 308 15.71 -2.66 -15.33
CA SER A 308 15.15 -1.74 -16.33
C SER A 308 13.83 -2.18 -16.97
N GLY A 309 13.16 -3.21 -16.44
CA GLY A 309 11.82 -3.61 -16.86
C GLY A 309 10.74 -2.59 -16.46
N ILE A 310 11.03 -1.79 -15.44
CA ILE A 310 10.22 -0.65 -15.00
C ILE A 310 10.98 0.63 -15.32
N GLN A 311 10.34 1.50 -16.10
CA GLN A 311 10.69 2.90 -16.24
C GLN A 311 9.40 3.71 -16.40
N TRP A 312 8.58 3.73 -15.34
CA TRP A 312 7.26 4.35 -15.42
C TRP A 312 7.30 5.75 -14.82
N PRO A 313 6.76 6.77 -15.51
CA PRO A 313 6.47 8.03 -14.85
C PRO A 313 5.38 7.79 -13.80
N VAL A 314 5.59 8.23 -12.55
CA VAL A 314 4.57 8.14 -11.48
C VAL A 314 3.25 8.80 -11.89
N GLN A 315 3.30 9.72 -12.86
CA GLN A 315 2.14 10.36 -13.46
C GLN A 315 1.12 9.40 -14.12
N SER A 316 1.47 8.12 -14.33
CA SER A 316 0.57 7.07 -14.82
C SER A 316 -0.14 6.28 -13.72
N LEU A 317 0.18 6.53 -12.45
CA LEU A 317 -0.59 6.02 -11.32
C LEU A 317 -1.72 7.00 -11.03
N ASP A 318 -2.90 6.50 -10.66
CA ASP A 318 -4.10 7.31 -10.35
C ASP A 318 -3.90 8.30 -9.17
N TYR A 319 -2.72 8.28 -8.55
CA TYR A 319 -2.36 9.05 -7.38
C TYR A 319 -1.42 10.21 -7.76
N LYS A 320 -1.97 11.42 -7.93
CA LYS A 320 -1.18 12.66 -8.04
C LYS A 320 -1.48 13.60 -6.87
N PRO A 321 -0.56 13.80 -5.92
CA PRO A 321 -0.53 15.04 -5.16
C PRO A 321 -0.01 16.15 -6.09
N GLY A 322 -0.88 17.08 -6.50
CA GLY A 322 -0.44 18.35 -7.08
C GLY A 322 -0.52 18.58 -8.60
N ARG A 323 -1.21 17.75 -9.42
CA ARG A 323 -1.65 18.19 -10.77
C ARG A 323 -3.08 17.76 -11.10
N SER A 324 -3.91 18.75 -11.45
CA SER A 324 -5.31 18.71 -11.91
C SER A 324 -6.27 17.85 -11.07
N LEU A 325 -6.75 18.46 -9.99
CA LEU A 325 -7.80 18.07 -9.05
C LEU A 325 -9.21 17.90 -9.70
N LYS A 326 -9.31 17.22 -10.84
CA LYS A 326 -10.60 16.90 -11.50
C LYS A 326 -11.01 15.42 -11.38
N SER A 327 -10.22 14.57 -10.72
CA SER A 327 -10.64 13.19 -10.47
C SER A 327 -11.08 13.04 -9.02
N GLU A 328 -12.39 13.09 -8.78
CA GLU A 328 -13.04 12.70 -7.51
C GLU A 328 -12.65 11.27 -7.06
N ARG A 329 -12.01 10.49 -7.93
CA ARG A 329 -11.68 9.08 -7.69
C ARG A 329 -10.36 8.87 -6.96
N ALA A 330 -9.51 9.89 -6.89
CA ALA A 330 -8.16 9.73 -6.33
C ALA A 330 -8.22 9.20 -4.90
N TRP A 331 -8.96 9.86 -4.00
CA TRP A 331 -9.12 9.45 -2.60
C TRP A 331 -9.73 8.05 -2.46
N HIS A 332 -10.73 7.71 -3.28
CA HIS A 332 -11.33 6.38 -3.28
C HIS A 332 -10.31 5.29 -3.63
N SER A 333 -9.44 5.52 -4.61
CA SER A 333 -8.33 4.60 -4.93
C SER A 333 -7.38 4.40 -3.75
N ILE A 334 -7.06 5.47 -3.01
CA ILE A 334 -6.23 5.41 -1.78
C ILE A 334 -6.89 4.48 -0.78
N VAL A 335 -8.17 4.71 -0.49
CA VAL A 335 -8.92 3.96 0.51
C VAL A 335 -9.05 2.49 0.10
N THR A 336 -9.38 2.19 -1.15
CA THR A 336 -9.46 0.81 -1.67
C THR A 336 -8.14 0.08 -1.47
N GLN A 337 -7.02 0.69 -1.86
CA GLN A 337 -5.70 0.09 -1.67
C GLN A 337 -5.35 -0.04 -0.18
N TYR A 338 -5.59 1.00 0.62
CA TYR A 338 -5.29 1.04 2.04
C TYR A 338 -6.04 -0.06 2.81
N THR A 339 -7.34 -0.22 2.58
CA THR A 339 -8.18 -1.17 3.30
C THR A 339 -7.87 -2.64 2.99
N ALA A 340 -7.23 -2.92 1.84
CA ALA A 340 -6.72 -4.25 1.51
C ALA A 340 -5.49 -4.67 2.32
N ARG A 341 -4.93 -3.76 3.11
CA ARG A 341 -3.75 -4.01 3.95
C ARG A 341 -4.15 -4.45 5.35
N GLN A 342 -3.25 -5.19 5.96
CA GLN A 342 -3.35 -5.70 7.32
C GLN A 342 -2.98 -4.61 8.33
N LEU A 343 -3.77 -4.56 9.39
CA LEU A 343 -3.57 -3.69 10.53
C LEU A 343 -3.82 -4.51 11.80
N THR A 344 -2.81 -4.61 12.66
CA THR A 344 -2.89 -5.39 13.91
C THR A 344 -3.80 -4.71 14.93
N VAL A 345 -3.73 -3.39 15.00
CA VAL A 345 -4.48 -2.56 15.96
C VAL A 345 -5.61 -1.87 15.23
N GLY A 346 -6.84 -2.34 15.41
CA GLY A 346 -7.99 -1.84 14.66
C GLY A 346 -8.26 -0.34 14.81
N SER A 347 -8.03 0.25 16.00
CA SER A 347 -8.22 1.69 16.25
C SER A 347 -7.32 2.58 15.37
N ASP A 348 -6.18 2.06 14.92
CA ASP A 348 -5.22 2.82 14.11
C ASP A 348 -5.68 3.00 12.66
N ARG A 349 -6.86 2.51 12.27
CA ARG A 349 -7.30 2.49 10.87
C ARG A 349 -7.50 3.88 10.24
N LEU A 350 -7.90 4.87 11.04
CA LEU A 350 -7.94 6.27 10.62
C LEU A 350 -6.60 6.98 10.87
N PRO A 351 -5.99 6.88 12.09
CA PRO A 351 -4.67 7.44 12.35
C PRO A 351 -3.59 7.06 11.33
N ALA A 352 -3.56 5.81 10.86
CA ALA A 352 -2.58 5.32 9.90
C ALA A 352 -2.75 5.85 8.46
N LEU A 353 -3.80 6.63 8.20
CA LEU A 353 -4.03 7.34 6.95
C LEU A 353 -4.08 8.88 7.14
N SER A 354 -4.04 9.35 8.38
CA SER A 354 -4.20 10.77 8.75
C SER A 354 -3.17 11.68 8.09
N GLY A 355 -1.93 11.23 7.94
CA GLY A 355 -0.88 12.00 7.28
C GLY A 355 -1.15 12.21 5.80
N LEU A 356 -1.65 11.18 5.11
CA LEU A 356 -2.10 11.34 3.72
C LEU A 356 -3.35 12.22 3.64
N ALA A 357 -4.28 12.09 4.58
CA ALA A 357 -5.47 12.94 4.64
C ALA A 357 -5.09 14.43 4.76
N LYS A 358 -4.12 14.78 5.61
CA LYS A 358 -3.57 16.16 5.71
C LYS A 358 -3.06 16.67 4.36
N GLN A 359 -2.32 15.84 3.61
CA GLN A 359 -1.84 16.22 2.28
C GLN A 359 -2.97 16.38 1.25
N PHE A 360 -4.09 15.68 1.45
CA PHE A 360 -5.28 15.72 0.61
C PHE A 360 -6.29 16.80 1.03
N ALA A 361 -6.01 17.55 2.10
CA ALA A 361 -6.90 18.57 2.67
C ALA A 361 -6.95 19.87 1.84
N PHE A 362 -7.27 19.77 0.55
CA PHE A 362 -7.46 20.94 -0.29
C PHE A 362 -8.77 21.65 0.07
N PRO A 363 -8.86 22.99 -0.05
CA PRO A 363 -10.08 23.74 0.26
C PRO A 363 -11.34 23.21 -0.44
N GLN A 364 -11.20 22.64 -1.64
CA GLN A 364 -12.33 22.10 -2.43
C GLN A 364 -12.87 20.76 -1.88
N MET A 365 -12.09 20.06 -1.05
CA MET A 365 -12.52 18.78 -0.46
C MET A 365 -13.51 18.97 0.70
N GLY A 366 -13.52 20.16 1.29
CA GLY A 366 -14.33 20.47 2.46
C GLY A 366 -13.83 19.74 3.71
N ARG A 367 -14.76 19.49 4.65
CA ARG A 367 -14.46 18.89 5.95
C ARG A 367 -14.08 17.41 5.79
N TYR A 368 -13.14 16.94 6.60
CA TYR A 368 -12.83 15.51 6.70
C TYR A 368 -13.76 14.85 7.72
N LEU A 369 -14.36 13.74 7.32
CA LEU A 369 -15.41 13.03 8.03
C LEU A 369 -15.03 11.55 8.13
N ALA A 370 -14.25 11.21 9.15
CA ALA A 370 -13.82 9.84 9.44
C ALA A 370 -13.36 9.08 8.18
N GLY A 371 -12.32 9.55 7.48
CA GLY A 371 -11.86 8.84 6.26
C GLY A 371 -12.57 9.22 4.97
N ILE A 372 -13.57 10.10 4.99
CA ILE A 372 -14.31 10.56 3.80
C ILE A 372 -14.26 12.09 3.73
N TRP A 373 -14.13 12.65 2.52
CA TRP A 373 -14.21 14.09 2.30
C TRP A 373 -15.65 14.54 2.08
N TYR A 374 -16.05 15.67 2.68
CA TYR A 374 -17.42 16.20 2.57
C TYR A 374 -17.86 16.37 1.12
N SER A 375 -16.98 16.85 0.23
CA SER A 375 -17.29 17.04 -1.19
C SER A 375 -17.57 15.73 -1.94
N GLN A 376 -17.13 14.59 -1.39
CA GLN A 376 -17.23 13.27 -2.02
C GLN A 376 -18.28 12.38 -1.35
N LEU A 377 -18.91 12.83 -0.26
CA LEU A 377 -19.70 11.97 0.61
C LEU A 377 -20.79 11.17 -0.14
N PRO A 378 -21.58 11.74 -1.07
CA PRO A 378 -22.59 10.97 -1.79
C PRO A 378 -22.03 9.72 -2.49
N ASP A 379 -20.96 9.88 -3.26
CA ASP A 379 -20.31 8.76 -3.97
C ASP A 379 -19.49 7.87 -3.02
N ALA A 380 -18.91 8.47 -1.98
CA ALA A 380 -18.11 7.76 -0.98
C ALA A 380 -18.97 6.85 -0.07
N LEU A 381 -20.30 6.92 -0.12
CA LEU A 381 -21.20 5.96 0.55
C LEU A 381 -21.35 4.65 -0.24
N GLY A 382 -21.00 4.67 -1.53
CA GLY A 382 -21.09 3.55 -2.48
C GLY A 382 -19.97 2.52 -2.37
N TRP A 383 -19.38 2.31 -1.19
CA TRP A 383 -18.43 1.21 -0.99
C TRP A 383 -19.18 -0.10 -0.71
N THR A 384 -18.54 -1.23 -0.97
CA THR A 384 -18.97 -2.59 -0.61
C THR A 384 -17.79 -3.37 -0.05
N ILE A 385 -18.08 -4.44 0.68
CA ILE A 385 -17.08 -5.28 1.30
C ILE A 385 -17.48 -6.75 1.19
N SER A 386 -16.53 -7.62 0.90
CA SER A 386 -16.77 -9.07 0.90
C SER A 386 -16.17 -9.70 2.14
N GLY A 387 -16.97 -10.48 2.89
CA GLY A 387 -16.51 -11.18 4.09
C GLY A 387 -16.13 -10.28 5.26
N ALA A 388 -16.83 -9.15 5.41
CA ALA A 388 -16.58 -8.17 6.46
C ALA A 388 -16.62 -8.78 7.86
N ARG A 389 -15.74 -8.29 8.74
CA ARG A 389 -15.83 -8.57 10.18
C ARG A 389 -16.19 -7.29 10.92
N LYS A 390 -17.20 -7.38 11.78
CA LYS A 390 -17.58 -6.27 12.67
C LYS A 390 -16.58 -6.19 13.84
N PRO A 391 -15.95 -5.03 14.07
CA PRO A 391 -15.10 -4.83 15.24
C PRO A 391 -15.89 -5.00 16.54
N LYS A 392 -15.24 -5.53 17.59
CA LYS A 392 -15.86 -5.69 18.92
C LYS A 392 -16.14 -4.35 19.63
N LYS A 393 -15.34 -3.33 19.32
CA LYS A 393 -15.44 -1.97 19.88
C LYS A 393 -15.84 -1.01 18.77
N TYR A 394 -16.58 0.03 19.15
CA TYR A 394 -16.84 1.15 18.25
C TYR A 394 -15.52 1.76 17.76
N ARG A 395 -15.49 2.20 16.50
CA ARG A 395 -14.32 2.81 15.86
C ARG A 395 -14.70 3.98 14.96
N ALA A 396 -15.78 3.83 14.21
CA ALA A 396 -16.26 4.86 13.30
C ALA A 396 -17.77 4.70 13.05
N PRO A 397 -18.44 5.75 12.56
CA PRO A 397 -19.84 5.68 12.14
C PRO A 397 -20.07 4.63 11.03
N SER A 398 -21.26 4.04 10.97
CA SER A 398 -21.61 2.96 10.01
C SER A 398 -21.36 3.27 8.52
N TRP A 399 -21.40 4.55 8.17
CA TRP A 399 -21.24 5.01 6.79
C TRP A 399 -19.76 5.17 6.39
N CYS A 400 -18.86 5.16 7.37
CA CYS A 400 -17.43 5.21 7.17
C CYS A 400 -16.90 3.80 6.85
N TRP A 401 -16.06 3.68 5.83
CA TRP A 401 -15.39 2.43 5.45
C TRP A 401 -14.51 1.82 6.56
N SER A 402 -14.10 2.60 7.56
CA SER A 402 -13.29 2.11 8.68
C SER A 402 -14.12 1.43 9.79
N SER A 403 -15.45 1.49 9.71
CA SER A 403 -16.36 0.85 10.68
C SER A 403 -16.36 -0.68 10.63
N LEU A 404 -15.85 -1.26 9.54
CA LEU A 404 -15.72 -2.69 9.31
C LEU A 404 -14.27 -3.08 9.00
N ASP A 405 -13.94 -4.34 9.26
CA ASP A 405 -12.64 -4.91 8.94
C ASP A 405 -12.71 -5.72 7.62
N GLY A 406 -11.94 -5.27 6.63
CA GLY A 406 -11.71 -5.96 5.36
C GLY A 406 -11.39 -4.99 4.21
N PRO A 407 -11.01 -5.51 3.03
CA PRO A 407 -10.83 -4.72 1.82
C PRO A 407 -12.19 -4.19 1.34
N ILE A 408 -12.28 -2.89 1.08
CA ILE A 408 -13.46 -2.31 0.46
C ILE A 408 -13.24 -2.06 -1.02
N HIS A 409 -14.33 -2.04 -1.79
CA HIS A 409 -14.36 -1.60 -3.17
C HIS A 409 -15.45 -0.55 -3.33
N TYR A 410 -15.17 0.53 -4.05
CA TYR A 410 -16.24 1.45 -4.44
C TYR A 410 -16.93 0.86 -5.65
N VAL A 411 -18.23 0.60 -5.55
CA VAL A 411 -18.96 0.05 -6.70
C VAL A 411 -18.88 1.03 -7.86
N THR A 412 -19.09 2.34 -7.65
CA THR A 412 -19.18 3.30 -8.77
C THR A 412 -18.86 4.75 -8.37
N HIS A 413 -18.49 5.59 -9.35
CA HIS A 413 -18.14 7.01 -9.16
C HIS A 413 -19.06 7.90 -10.02
N GLY A 414 -19.64 8.96 -9.45
CA GLY A 414 -20.54 9.89 -10.14
C GLY A 414 -22.00 9.43 -10.21
N CYS A 415 -22.40 8.48 -9.37
CA CYS A 415 -23.70 7.77 -9.44
C CYS A 415 -24.64 8.13 -8.29
N ALA A 416 -24.14 8.86 -7.28
CA ALA A 416 -24.95 9.34 -6.17
C ALA A 416 -25.64 10.70 -6.46
N LYS A 417 -25.94 11.03 -7.73
CA LYS A 417 -26.55 12.32 -8.11
C LYS A 417 -27.90 12.59 -7.44
N GLU A 418 -28.64 11.53 -7.12
CA GLU A 418 -29.94 11.60 -6.46
C GLU A 418 -29.84 11.61 -4.92
N VAL A 419 -28.63 11.45 -4.37
CA VAL A 419 -28.34 11.50 -2.94
C VAL A 419 -27.98 12.94 -2.57
N HIS A 420 -28.93 13.64 -1.97
CA HIS A 420 -28.73 15.00 -1.47
C HIS A 420 -28.27 14.98 -0.01
N LEU A 421 -27.04 15.41 0.22
CA LEU A 421 -26.51 15.60 1.57
C LEU A 421 -27.13 16.86 2.19
N ILE A 422 -27.81 16.72 3.34
CA ILE A 422 -28.31 17.85 4.13
C ILE A 422 -27.24 18.27 5.14
N GLU A 423 -26.76 17.30 5.92
CA GLU A 423 -25.78 17.55 6.98
C GLU A 423 -24.94 16.31 7.23
N ALA A 424 -23.67 16.50 7.56
CA ALA A 424 -22.80 15.45 8.06
C ALA A 424 -21.80 16.02 9.05
N ASN A 425 -21.55 15.25 10.12
CA ASN A 425 -20.61 15.65 11.15
C ASN A 425 -19.87 14.45 11.74
N CYS A 426 -18.64 14.68 12.18
CA CYS A 426 -17.82 13.75 12.94
C CYS A 426 -17.13 14.48 14.08
N THR A 427 -17.01 13.79 15.21
CA THR A 427 -16.29 14.28 16.39
C THR A 427 -14.96 13.52 16.50
N PRO A 428 -13.82 14.20 16.35
CA PRO A 428 -12.51 13.59 16.63
C PRO A 428 -12.45 13.04 18.06
N ALA A 429 -11.74 11.94 18.26
CA ALA A 429 -11.51 11.35 19.59
C ALA A 429 -10.30 11.99 20.31
N GLY A 430 -9.43 12.66 19.57
CA GLY A 430 -8.26 13.37 20.07
C GLY A 430 -7.97 14.62 19.24
N ASP A 431 -6.74 15.11 19.29
CA ASP A 431 -6.37 16.38 18.67
C ASP A 431 -6.22 16.29 17.14
N ASP A 432 -6.18 15.09 16.54
CA ASP A 432 -6.06 14.95 15.09
C ASP A 432 -7.44 15.01 14.44
N PRO A 433 -7.78 16.05 13.67
CA PRO A 433 -9.03 16.07 12.93
C PRO A 433 -9.12 14.98 11.85
N TYR A 434 -7.98 14.35 11.48
CA TYR A 434 -7.90 13.25 10.53
C TYR A 434 -7.69 11.87 11.19
N GLY A 435 -7.66 11.81 12.52
CA GLY A 435 -7.38 10.60 13.29
C GLY A 435 -8.63 9.82 13.70
N GLU A 436 -8.56 9.20 14.87
CA GLU A 436 -9.67 8.44 15.46
C GLU A 436 -10.89 9.35 15.73
N VAL A 437 -12.09 8.79 15.61
CA VAL A 437 -13.34 9.51 15.84
C VAL A 437 -14.14 8.86 16.97
N SER A 438 -14.77 9.70 17.79
CA SER A 438 -15.62 9.25 18.91
C SER A 438 -17.08 9.11 18.50
N ASP A 439 -17.53 9.92 17.52
CA ASP A 439 -18.89 9.84 16.97
C ASP A 439 -19.00 10.46 15.57
N GLY A 440 -20.15 10.26 14.93
CA GLY A 440 -20.54 10.95 13.71
C GLY A 440 -21.90 10.52 13.17
N TYR A 441 -22.52 11.39 12.37
CA TYR A 441 -23.84 11.19 11.78
C TYR A 441 -23.91 11.80 10.38
N ILE A 442 -24.87 11.30 9.58
CA ILE A 442 -25.22 11.83 8.27
C ILE A 442 -26.74 12.00 8.18
N ILE A 443 -27.17 13.09 7.56
CA ILE A 443 -28.56 13.38 7.20
C ILE A 443 -28.59 13.55 5.68
N VAL A 444 -29.27 12.62 5.01
CA VAL A 444 -29.41 12.60 3.55
C VAL A 444 -30.88 12.60 3.16
N LYS A 445 -31.15 13.13 1.97
CA LYS A 445 -32.45 13.19 1.33
C LYS A 445 -32.34 12.67 -0.11
N GLY A 446 -33.39 12.04 -0.59
CA GLY A 446 -33.52 11.58 -1.96
C GLY A 446 -34.75 10.69 -2.07
N GLU A 447 -34.80 9.89 -3.12
CA GLU A 447 -35.92 8.98 -3.36
C GLU A 447 -35.72 7.66 -2.59
N PHE A 448 -36.58 7.41 -1.61
CA PHE A 448 -36.53 6.22 -0.77
C PHE A 448 -37.63 5.23 -1.15
N GLY A 449 -37.28 3.95 -1.19
CA GLY A 449 -38.21 2.83 -1.32
C GLY A 449 -38.07 1.82 -0.18
N PRO A 450 -39.11 1.03 0.14
CA PRO A 450 -39.00 -0.04 1.12
C PRO A 450 -38.10 -1.16 0.61
N VAL A 451 -37.37 -1.83 1.52
CA VAL A 451 -36.58 -3.02 1.18
C VAL A 451 -37.43 -4.27 1.41
N ASN A 452 -37.64 -5.06 0.36
CA ASN A 452 -38.23 -6.39 0.54
C ASN A 452 -37.18 -7.33 1.14
N LYS A 453 -37.42 -7.82 2.37
CA LYS A 453 -36.51 -8.73 3.07
C LYS A 453 -36.74 -10.21 2.73
N ALA A 454 -37.81 -10.53 2.00
CA ALA A 454 -38.16 -11.92 1.67
C ALA A 454 -37.09 -12.55 0.77
N GLY A 455 -36.36 -13.53 1.30
CA GLY A 455 -35.30 -14.25 0.60
C GLY A 455 -33.87 -13.73 0.84
N HIS A 456 -33.71 -12.70 1.68
CA HIS A 456 -32.39 -12.17 2.07
C HIS A 456 -31.96 -12.69 3.43
N ARG A 457 -30.68 -13.02 3.55
CA ARG A 457 -30.08 -13.41 4.82
C ARG A 457 -29.33 -12.22 5.44
N ALA A 458 -29.09 -12.26 6.75
CA ALA A 458 -28.37 -11.19 7.44
C ALA A 458 -26.93 -10.96 6.90
N ASP A 459 -26.33 -11.97 6.27
CA ASP A 459 -25.02 -11.91 5.58
C ASP A 459 -25.03 -11.19 4.24
N ASP A 460 -26.21 -10.89 3.68
CA ASP A 460 -26.33 -10.12 2.44
C ASP A 460 -26.11 -8.60 2.65
N TYR A 461 -26.06 -8.14 3.91
CA TYR A 461 -25.77 -6.75 4.27
C TYR A 461 -24.29 -6.62 4.71
N ASP A 462 -23.64 -5.53 4.34
CA ASP A 462 -22.29 -5.23 4.82
C ASP A 462 -22.25 -5.06 6.35
N MET A 463 -23.36 -4.59 6.95
CA MET A 463 -23.53 -4.50 8.40
C MET A 463 -24.58 -5.50 8.90
N PRO A 464 -24.43 -6.03 10.13
CA PRO A 464 -25.45 -6.87 10.72
C PRO A 464 -26.71 -6.06 11.00
N VAL A 465 -27.76 -6.35 10.24
CA VAL A 465 -29.10 -5.79 10.38
C VAL A 465 -30.02 -6.91 10.88
N SER A 466 -30.85 -6.63 11.88
CA SER A 466 -31.85 -7.62 12.32
C SER A 466 -33.05 -7.65 11.37
N GLU A 467 -33.76 -8.78 11.33
CA GLU A 467 -34.99 -8.91 10.54
C GLU A 467 -36.07 -7.89 10.95
N GLU A 468 -36.01 -7.38 12.18
CA GLU A 468 -36.93 -6.38 12.74
C GLU A 468 -36.58 -4.93 12.41
N GLU A 469 -35.34 -4.63 11.98
CA GLU A 469 -34.90 -3.24 11.75
C GLU A 469 -35.46 -2.67 10.44
N ASP A 470 -36.14 -1.53 10.49
CA ASP A 470 -36.72 -0.91 9.29
C ASP A 470 -35.62 -0.31 8.38
N VAL A 471 -35.39 -0.97 7.23
CA VAL A 471 -34.36 -0.60 6.24
C VAL A 471 -35.02 -0.03 5.00
N TRP A 472 -34.47 1.09 4.55
CA TRP A 472 -34.91 1.83 3.37
C TRP A 472 -33.82 1.83 2.30
N ALA A 473 -34.22 1.71 1.05
CA ALA A 473 -33.35 1.82 -0.11
C ALA A 473 -33.42 3.23 -0.68
N LEU A 474 -32.31 3.96 -0.61
CA LEU A 474 -32.13 5.25 -1.27
C LEU A 474 -31.58 5.03 -2.67
N LYS A 475 -32.25 5.58 -3.69
CA LYS A 475 -31.89 5.40 -5.10
C LYS A 475 -30.52 6.01 -5.44
N MET A 476 -29.76 5.30 -6.27
CA MET A 476 -28.51 5.77 -6.89
C MET A 476 -28.61 5.50 -8.41
N ASP A 477 -28.48 6.53 -9.24
CA ASP A 477 -28.74 6.47 -10.69
C ASP A 477 -27.48 6.12 -11.51
N PHE A 478 -27.70 5.34 -12.58
CA PHE A 478 -26.71 4.94 -13.57
C PHE A 478 -27.17 5.28 -14.97
N SER A 479 -26.52 6.25 -15.61
CA SER A 479 -26.86 6.62 -16.97
C SER A 479 -26.52 5.56 -18.02
N ASP A 480 -25.60 4.61 -17.74
CA ASP A 480 -24.91 3.90 -18.83
C ASP A 480 -25.15 2.37 -18.89
N TRP A 481 -25.65 1.71 -17.84
CA TRP A 481 -25.60 0.22 -17.77
C TRP A 481 -26.89 -0.52 -17.40
N ASN A 482 -28.03 0.17 -17.25
CA ASN A 482 -29.33 -0.48 -16.96
C ASN A 482 -29.34 -1.33 -15.64
N ILE A 483 -28.34 -1.14 -14.78
CA ILE A 483 -28.23 -1.73 -13.44
C ILE A 483 -28.39 -0.60 -12.44
N TRP A 484 -29.41 -0.70 -11.59
CA TRP A 484 -29.68 0.26 -10.53
C TRP A 484 -29.00 -0.20 -9.25
N TYR A 485 -28.36 0.71 -8.52
CA TYR A 485 -27.89 0.42 -7.17
C TYR A 485 -28.71 1.24 -6.18
N SER A 486 -28.73 0.81 -4.93
CA SER A 486 -29.39 1.55 -3.86
C SER A 486 -28.56 1.52 -2.60
N LEU A 487 -28.47 2.67 -1.94
CA LEU A 487 -27.85 2.78 -0.63
C LEU A 487 -28.86 2.35 0.42
N LEU A 488 -28.53 1.33 1.19
CA LEU A 488 -29.42 0.78 2.21
C LEU A 488 -29.16 1.52 3.51
N LEU A 489 -30.19 2.15 4.05
CA LEU A 489 -30.11 2.98 5.24
C LEU A 489 -31.17 2.57 6.26
N LYS A 490 -30.84 2.69 7.55
CA LYS A 490 -31.81 2.66 8.65
C LYS A 490 -31.76 3.96 9.44
N ARG A 491 -32.87 4.31 10.10
CA ARG A 491 -32.91 5.49 10.95
C ARG A 491 -31.96 5.33 12.14
N SER A 492 -31.15 6.35 12.41
CA SER A 492 -30.31 6.35 13.60
C SER A 492 -31.18 6.54 14.85
N ARG A 493 -30.87 5.79 15.90
CA ARG A 493 -31.48 5.98 17.23
C ARG A 493 -30.77 7.07 18.05
N ARG A 494 -29.61 7.54 17.58
CA ARG A 494 -28.72 8.44 18.32
C ARG A 494 -28.95 9.90 17.99
N VAL A 495 -29.23 10.20 16.72
CA VAL A 495 -29.44 11.56 16.22
C VAL A 495 -30.73 11.56 15.41
N GLU A 496 -31.66 12.46 15.76
CA GLU A 496 -32.93 12.60 15.07
C GLU A 496 -32.72 12.98 13.59
N GLY A 497 -33.46 12.34 12.69
CA GLY A 497 -33.35 12.56 11.24
C GLY A 497 -32.12 11.94 10.58
N ALA A 498 -31.13 11.47 11.35
CA ALA A 498 -29.92 10.87 10.82
C ALA A 498 -30.10 9.42 10.36
N TRP A 499 -29.16 8.96 9.54
CA TRP A 499 -29.15 7.64 8.94
C TRP A 499 -27.89 6.84 9.31
N GLU A 500 -28.07 5.53 9.42
CA GLU A 500 -27.00 4.54 9.52
C GLU A 500 -26.97 3.70 8.25
N ARG A 501 -25.76 3.48 7.70
CA ARG A 501 -25.56 2.77 6.42
C ARG A 501 -25.51 1.27 6.65
N CYS A 502 -26.43 0.52 6.06
CA CYS A 502 -26.50 -0.93 6.16
C CYS A 502 -25.72 -1.67 5.06
N GLY A 503 -25.60 -1.08 3.86
CA GLY A 503 -24.93 -1.72 2.72
C GLY A 503 -25.36 -1.14 1.37
N ILE A 504 -25.07 -1.87 0.30
CA ILE A 504 -25.49 -1.57 -1.07
C ILE A 504 -26.35 -2.70 -1.64
N GLY A 505 -27.51 -2.36 -2.20
CA GLY A 505 -28.36 -3.27 -2.97
C GLY A 505 -28.23 -3.05 -4.48
N ILE A 506 -28.48 -4.09 -5.26
CA ILE A 506 -28.70 -4.04 -6.72
C ILE A 506 -30.21 -4.13 -7.00
N ARG A 507 -30.68 -3.39 -8.00
CA ARG A 507 -32.07 -3.23 -8.47
C ARG A 507 -32.98 -2.49 -7.48
N CYS A 508 -33.14 -1.19 -7.71
CA CYS A 508 -34.15 -0.39 -7.01
C CYS A 508 -35.57 -0.72 -7.52
N LEU A 509 -36.54 -0.80 -6.60
CA LEU A 509 -37.98 -0.94 -6.85
C LEU A 509 -38.57 0.14 -7.77
N LEU A 510 -37.90 1.27 -7.91
CA LEU A 510 -38.38 2.44 -8.66
C LEU A 510 -38.33 2.28 -10.18
N CYS A 511 -37.85 1.14 -10.69
CA CYS A 511 -37.75 0.89 -12.14
C CYS A 511 -38.32 -0.49 -12.54
N ARG A 512 -39.64 -0.60 -12.58
CA ARG A 512 -40.44 -1.11 -13.72
C ARG A 512 -41.90 -1.25 -13.28
N GLU A 513 -42.75 -0.31 -13.66
CA GLU A 513 -44.09 -0.74 -14.09
C GLU A 513 -43.89 -1.50 -15.41
N ARG A 514 -43.79 -2.84 -15.33
CA ARG A 514 -44.32 -3.67 -16.40
C ARG A 514 -45.71 -4.10 -15.99
N GLU A 515 -46.60 -4.20 -16.97
CA GLU A 515 -48.06 -4.41 -16.85
C GLU A 515 -48.47 -5.74 -16.18
N ASP A 516 -47.54 -6.53 -15.67
CA ASP A 516 -47.74 -7.88 -15.14
C ASP A 516 -47.75 -7.97 -13.59
N GLY A 517 -47.73 -6.85 -12.87
CA GLY A 517 -48.10 -6.81 -11.44
C GLY A 517 -47.16 -7.55 -10.47
N ASN A 518 -46.01 -8.02 -10.93
CA ASN A 518 -44.98 -8.64 -10.09
C ASN A 518 -43.85 -7.64 -9.80
N SER A 519 -43.90 -7.02 -8.62
CA SER A 519 -42.84 -6.17 -8.07
C SER A 519 -41.54 -6.98 -7.88
N HIS A 520 -40.50 -6.69 -8.65
CA HIS A 520 -39.20 -7.35 -8.50
C HIS A 520 -38.42 -6.81 -7.29
N CYS A 521 -37.95 -7.74 -6.45
CA CYS A 521 -37.15 -7.51 -5.27
C CYS A 521 -35.79 -6.86 -5.58
N ILE A 522 -35.30 -6.03 -4.66
CA ILE A 522 -33.87 -5.64 -4.59
C ILE A 522 -33.07 -6.95 -4.45
N ALA A 523 -32.09 -7.18 -5.31
CA ALA A 523 -31.11 -8.23 -5.10
C ALA A 523 -29.90 -7.60 -4.40
N LEU A 524 -29.59 -7.98 -3.17
CA LEU A 524 -28.33 -7.57 -2.53
C LEU A 524 -27.14 -8.11 -3.35
N ILE A 525 -26.01 -7.39 -3.34
CA ILE A 525 -24.77 -7.94 -3.92
C ILE A 525 -24.18 -8.89 -2.87
N PRO A 526 -24.25 -10.22 -3.04
CA PRO A 526 -23.58 -11.10 -2.11
C PRO A 526 -22.11 -11.12 -2.55
N GLY A 527 -21.28 -10.21 -2.01
CA GLY A 527 -19.82 -10.20 -2.18
C GLY A 527 -19.32 -10.58 -3.57
N ALA A 528 -19.97 -10.10 -4.63
CA ALA A 528 -19.86 -10.69 -5.96
C ALA A 528 -18.49 -10.38 -6.56
N PHE A 529 -17.76 -11.44 -6.85
CA PHE A 529 -16.60 -11.48 -7.74
C PHE A 529 -16.90 -10.67 -9.01
N PHE A 530 -16.26 -9.50 -9.16
CA PHE A 530 -15.87 -9.04 -10.48
C PHE A 530 -14.58 -9.76 -10.86
N GLY A 531 -14.70 -11.05 -11.19
CA GLY A 531 -13.77 -11.66 -12.12
C GLY A 531 -14.11 -11.10 -13.49
N ILE A 532 -13.41 -10.04 -13.88
CA ILE A 532 -13.34 -9.67 -15.30
C ILE A 532 -12.38 -10.69 -15.91
N ASP A 533 -12.93 -11.65 -16.66
CA ASP A 533 -12.16 -12.47 -17.60
C ASP A 533 -11.56 -11.60 -18.71
#